data_AF-A0AAN9WL39-F1
#
_entry.id   AF-A0AAN9WL39-F1
#
_cell.length_a   1.000
_cell.length_b   1.000
_cell.length_c   1.000
_cell.angle_alpha   90.00
_cell.angle_beta   90.00
_cell.angle_gamma   90.00
#
_symmetry.space_group_name_H-M   'P 1'
#
loop_
_entity.id
_entity.type
_entity.pdbx_description
1 polymer ?
#
loop_
_entity_poly.entity_id
_entity_poly.type
_entity_poly.pdbx_seq_one_letter_code
_entity_poly.pdbx_strand_id
1 'polypeptide(L)'
;MLYGGITNKEMGVVIPFMETIITSVGEHFPHMQELWKKNSVYCPYGEGINIVPIVFTYFIAFIFIYLLYAKCLQGLLRRMELAEINRSYLLEALWYVGLCAASIPSCVGKLMLDYNLDSLQNAFNVFLNEKAFVSEDRVPSHLTFLFILFCALSAHSVWLTWSKDGFNIEFFTRLCFFLFFSSTYSLRCVLLGLVCALLINVSSLCAETTRIFCILNSKRSLRTYSVKYISYLFFMLYCICWSAAFLYIFPARVLRRTITMHVKVPEDVPALVLLNAALWGFFSLQLFWAPASVAVRHLTCRVGRRRQDLLNAVLFPARDAVLAELRALRNRVRQREAEQLHPLNVHNFTEQQRLQLAHNASKNTLFQTIKCVMAIKRQLKRRREKKEAETIASSIVEDLVKL
;
A
#
# COMPACT_ATOMS: atom_id res chain seq x y z
N MET A 1 -3.99 1.63 17.34
CA MET A 1 -2.80 0.96 17.92
C MET A 1 -1.88 0.35 16.85
N LEU A 2 -2.07 0.60 15.54
CA LEU A 2 -1.34 -0.09 14.46
C LEU A 2 -0.32 0.78 13.70
N TYR A 3 -0.01 1.97 14.19
CA TYR A 3 1.24 2.67 13.87
C TYR A 3 1.85 3.14 15.19
N GLY A 4 2.36 2.20 15.98
CA GLY A 4 3.47 2.53 16.86
C GLY A 4 4.57 3.04 15.95
N GLY A 5 5.01 4.28 16.13
CA GLY A 5 6.08 4.84 15.30
C GLY A 5 7.25 3.86 15.30
N ILE A 6 7.79 3.57 14.12
CA ILE A 6 8.98 2.72 13.93
C ILE A 6 9.99 3.14 15.01
N THR A 7 10.08 2.34 16.07
CA THR A 7 10.91 2.71 17.22
C THR A 7 12.36 2.47 16.83
N ASN A 8 13.33 3.16 17.47
CA ASN A 8 14.76 2.88 17.25
C ASN A 8 15.11 1.38 17.38
N LYS A 9 14.26 0.59 18.04
CA LYS A 9 14.36 -0.86 18.16
C LYS A 9 14.17 -1.61 16.84
N GLU A 10 13.35 -1.11 15.93
CA GLU A 10 13.10 -1.73 14.62
C GLU A 10 14.25 -1.45 13.64
N MET A 11 14.84 -0.24 13.64
CA MET A 11 16.05 0.06 12.85
C MET A 11 17.23 -0.84 13.24
N GLY A 12 17.35 -1.21 14.52
CA GLY A 12 18.37 -2.14 15.00
C GLY A 12 18.22 -3.58 14.47
N VAL A 13 17.05 -3.95 13.93
CA VAL A 13 16.79 -5.27 13.32
C VAL A 13 16.96 -5.23 11.79
N VAL A 14 16.78 -4.06 11.16
CA VAL A 14 16.87 -3.92 9.69
C VAL A 14 18.27 -4.25 9.15
N ILE A 15 19.31 -3.72 9.80
CA ILE A 15 20.70 -3.93 9.39
C ILE A 15 21.06 -5.42 9.49
N PRO A 16 20.90 -6.10 10.65
CA PRO A 16 21.24 -7.51 10.75
C PRO A 16 20.32 -8.41 9.92
N PHE A 17 19.05 -8.08 9.67
CA PHE A 17 18.18 -8.89 8.80
C PHE A 17 18.59 -8.82 7.33
N MET A 18 18.93 -7.63 6.81
CA MET A 18 19.40 -7.50 5.44
C MET A 18 20.83 -8.00 5.28
N GLU A 19 21.68 -7.80 6.29
CA GLU A 19 22.97 -8.46 6.38
C GLU A 19 22.75 -9.98 6.41
N THR A 20 21.79 -10.52 7.16
CA THR A 20 21.43 -11.95 7.17
C THR A 20 20.86 -12.41 5.84
N ILE A 21 20.06 -11.62 5.10
CA ILE A 21 19.59 -12.03 3.77
C ILE A 21 20.74 -12.00 2.76
N ILE A 22 21.57 -10.95 2.77
CA ILE A 22 22.68 -10.80 1.84
C ILE A 22 23.79 -11.83 2.16
N THR A 23 24.07 -12.06 3.44
CA THR A 23 25.00 -13.10 3.91
C THR A 23 24.39 -14.48 3.78
N SER A 24 23.12 -14.74 4.09
CA SER A 24 22.49 -16.05 3.86
C SER A 24 22.42 -16.39 2.37
N VAL A 25 22.05 -15.44 1.51
CA VAL A 25 22.10 -15.62 0.06
C VAL A 25 23.55 -15.76 -0.39
N GLY A 26 24.49 -15.01 0.19
CA GLY A 26 25.93 -15.12 -0.09
C GLY A 26 26.57 -16.42 0.43
N GLU A 27 26.11 -16.98 1.54
CA GLU A 27 26.64 -18.17 2.21
C GLU A 27 25.99 -19.45 1.66
N HIS A 28 24.70 -19.40 1.30
CA HIS A 28 24.01 -20.51 0.63
C HIS A 28 24.29 -20.53 -0.88
N PHE A 29 24.69 -19.39 -1.45
CA PHE A 29 25.16 -19.30 -2.83
C PHE A 29 26.50 -18.54 -2.88
N PRO A 30 27.60 -19.09 -2.34
CA PRO A 30 28.93 -18.47 -2.40
C PRO A 30 29.34 -18.21 -3.85
N HIS A 31 28.83 -19.03 -4.76
CA HIS A 31 29.00 -18.85 -6.20
C HIS A 31 28.27 -17.62 -6.75
N MET A 32 27.12 -17.19 -6.20
CA MET A 32 26.48 -15.93 -6.59
C MET A 32 27.30 -14.72 -6.15
N GLN A 33 27.89 -14.75 -4.96
CA GLN A 33 28.76 -13.66 -4.49
C GLN A 33 30.04 -13.58 -5.33
N GLU A 34 30.61 -14.74 -5.67
CA GLU A 34 31.76 -14.85 -6.57
C GLU A 34 31.42 -14.43 -8.00
N LEU A 35 30.24 -14.82 -8.52
CA LEU A 35 29.73 -14.38 -9.82
C LEU A 35 29.46 -12.88 -9.84
N TRP A 36 28.96 -12.27 -8.76
CA TRP A 36 28.78 -10.82 -8.69
C TRP A 36 30.12 -10.08 -8.62
N LYS A 37 31.13 -10.69 -7.98
CA LYS A 37 32.50 -10.17 -7.93
C LYS A 37 33.21 -10.31 -9.29
N LYS A 38 33.05 -11.46 -9.97
CA LYS A 38 33.58 -11.75 -11.32
C LYS A 38 32.83 -11.02 -12.45
N ASN A 39 31.52 -10.85 -12.33
CA ASN A 39 30.65 -10.10 -13.24
C ASN A 39 30.50 -8.63 -12.82
N SER A 40 31.27 -8.15 -11.83
CA SER A 40 31.51 -6.71 -11.70
C SER A 40 32.13 -6.28 -13.02
N VAL A 41 31.30 -5.66 -13.84
CA VAL A 41 31.60 -5.36 -15.23
C VAL A 41 32.96 -4.68 -15.26
N TYR A 42 33.89 -5.25 -16.04
CA TYR A 42 35.05 -4.52 -16.55
C TYR A 42 34.50 -3.30 -17.28
N CYS A 43 34.31 -2.23 -16.52
CA CYS A 43 34.12 -0.91 -17.06
C CYS A 43 35.43 -0.60 -17.81
N PRO A 44 35.39 -0.18 -19.08
CA PRO A 44 36.62 0.14 -19.82
C PRO A 44 37.42 1.30 -19.20
N TYR A 45 36.88 1.96 -18.17
CA TYR A 45 37.60 2.79 -17.21
C TYR A 45 37.88 1.94 -15.97
N GLY A 46 39.12 1.45 -15.85
CA GLY A 46 39.54 0.46 -14.85
C GLY A 46 39.00 0.67 -13.44
N GLU A 47 38.73 -0.47 -12.78
CA GLU A 47 38.02 -0.68 -11.50
C GLU A 47 36.53 -1.04 -11.66
N GLY A 48 36.24 -2.35 -11.54
CA GLY A 48 34.88 -2.88 -11.55
C GLY A 48 34.06 -2.28 -10.42
N ILE A 49 33.09 -1.43 -10.77
CA ILE A 49 32.19 -0.83 -9.79
C ILE A 49 31.29 -1.94 -9.24
N ASN A 50 31.46 -2.25 -7.95
CA ASN A 50 30.55 -3.15 -7.26
C ASN A 50 29.14 -2.55 -7.24
N ILE A 51 28.18 -3.26 -7.79
CA ILE A 51 26.78 -2.80 -7.87
C ILE A 51 26.04 -2.97 -6.54
N VAL A 52 26.42 -3.97 -5.74
CA VAL A 52 25.78 -4.23 -4.44
C VAL A 52 25.78 -3.00 -3.54
N PRO A 53 26.92 -2.32 -3.28
CA PRO A 53 26.94 -1.15 -2.41
C PRO A 53 26.09 0.00 -2.95
N ILE A 54 26.00 0.16 -4.27
CA ILE A 54 25.19 1.21 -4.90
C ILE A 54 23.70 0.89 -4.74
N VAL A 55 23.28 -0.34 -5.01
CA VAL A 55 21.90 -0.79 -4.78
C VAL A 55 21.52 -0.62 -3.31
N PHE A 56 22.42 -0.97 -2.39
CA PHE A 56 22.20 -0.80 -0.96
C PHE A 56 22.08 0.67 -0.55
N THR A 57 22.90 1.55 -1.14
CA THR A 57 22.81 3.01 -0.92
C THR A 57 21.46 3.56 -1.37
N TYR A 58 20.99 3.18 -2.57
CA TYR A 58 19.66 3.59 -3.04
C TYR A 58 18.53 2.97 -2.24
N PHE A 59 18.68 1.74 -1.75
CA PHE A 59 17.72 1.09 -0.87
C PHE A 59 17.55 1.89 0.43
N ILE A 60 18.65 2.28 1.08
CA ILE A 60 18.62 3.15 2.27
C ILE A 60 17.96 4.49 1.92
N ALA A 61 18.32 5.09 0.79
CA ALA A 61 17.71 6.34 0.34
C ALA A 61 16.19 6.19 0.16
N PHE A 62 15.70 5.09 -0.43
CA PHE A 62 14.27 4.83 -0.56
C PHE A 62 13.57 4.66 0.78
N ILE A 63 14.20 4.03 1.78
CA ILE A 63 13.66 3.98 3.16
C ILE A 63 13.47 5.40 3.69
N PHE A 64 14.50 6.26 3.61
CA PHE A 64 14.40 7.64 4.09
C PHE A 64 13.32 8.43 3.35
N ILE A 65 13.27 8.33 2.02
CA ILE A 65 12.24 8.99 1.20
C ILE A 65 10.85 8.50 1.61
N TYR A 66 10.66 7.19 1.81
CA TYR A 66 9.38 6.63 2.25
C TYR A 66 8.98 7.14 3.64
N LEU A 67 9.91 7.24 4.59
CA LEU A 67 9.64 7.76 5.93
C LEU A 67 9.23 9.24 5.90
N LEU A 68 9.92 10.05 5.09
CA LEU A 68 9.56 11.46 4.88
C LEU A 68 8.19 11.58 4.22
N TYR A 69 7.96 10.81 3.15
CA TYR A 69 6.70 10.72 2.43
C TYR A 69 5.55 10.35 3.38
N ALA A 70 5.73 9.31 4.18
CA ALA A 70 4.75 8.83 5.14
C ALA A 70 4.37 9.91 6.15
N LYS A 71 5.35 10.60 6.74
CA LYS A 71 5.10 11.69 7.70
C LYS A 71 4.34 12.86 7.07
N CYS A 72 4.80 13.33 5.91
CA CYS A 72 4.19 14.46 5.20
C CYS A 72 2.75 14.14 4.79
N LEU A 73 2.54 13.00 4.13
CA LEU A 73 1.25 12.63 3.61
C LEU A 73 0.28 12.23 4.73
N GLN A 74 0.73 11.57 5.81
CA GLN A 74 -0.14 11.27 6.95
C GLN A 74 -0.69 12.54 7.61
N GLY A 75 0.09 13.62 7.68
CA GLY A 75 -0.38 14.94 8.12
C GLY A 75 -1.52 15.48 7.26
N LEU A 76 -1.36 15.40 5.93
CA LEU A 76 -2.39 15.81 4.96
C LEU A 76 -3.63 14.91 5.01
N LEU A 77 -3.46 13.59 5.06
CA LEU A 77 -4.54 12.62 5.15
C LEU A 77 -5.34 12.75 6.46
N ARG A 78 -4.69 13.18 7.56
CA ARG A 78 -5.36 13.46 8.84
C ARG A 78 -6.29 14.68 8.72
N ARG A 79 -5.88 15.72 7.98
CA ARG A 79 -6.74 16.89 7.70
C ARG A 79 -7.96 16.54 6.86
N MET A 80 -7.89 15.47 6.07
CA MET A 80 -9.03 14.97 5.31
C MET A 80 -10.01 14.10 6.12
N GLU A 81 -9.84 13.97 7.44
CA GLU A 81 -10.78 13.22 8.33
C GLU A 81 -11.06 11.78 7.87
N LEU A 82 -10.09 11.14 7.20
CA LEU A 82 -10.23 9.75 6.78
C LEU A 82 -10.03 8.80 7.96
N ALA A 83 -10.78 7.70 8.00
CA ALA A 83 -10.59 6.64 8.98
C ALA A 83 -9.14 6.11 8.93
N GLU A 84 -8.56 5.76 10.08
CA GLU A 84 -7.14 5.34 10.20
C GLU A 84 -6.77 4.21 9.22
N ILE A 85 -7.62 3.18 9.12
CA ILE A 85 -7.44 2.06 8.20
C ILE A 85 -7.41 2.54 6.73
N ASN A 86 -8.29 3.46 6.34
CA ASN A 86 -8.30 4.00 4.99
C ASN A 86 -7.08 4.88 4.71
N ARG A 87 -6.55 5.56 5.74
CA ARG A 87 -5.36 6.42 5.61
C ARG A 87 -4.11 5.59 5.34
N SER A 88 -3.91 4.46 6.01
CA SER A 88 -2.75 3.59 5.78
C SER A 88 -2.77 3.01 4.36
N TYR A 89 -3.91 2.47 3.90
CA TYR A 89 -4.04 1.97 2.53
C TYR A 89 -3.87 3.07 1.48
N LEU A 90 -4.38 4.28 1.74
CA LEU A 90 -4.24 5.39 0.81
C LEU A 90 -2.79 5.88 0.72
N LEU A 91 -2.09 5.92 1.85
CA LEU A 91 -0.66 6.23 1.92
C LEU A 91 0.16 5.26 1.06
N GLU A 92 -0.09 3.96 1.21
CA GLU A 92 0.58 2.90 0.45
C GLU A 92 0.27 2.97 -1.04
N ALA A 93 -1.03 3.08 -1.39
CA ALA A 93 -1.44 3.16 -2.78
C ALA A 93 -0.84 4.38 -3.48
N LEU A 94 -0.83 5.56 -2.83
CA LEU A 94 -0.21 6.76 -3.39
C LEU A 94 1.31 6.62 -3.52
N TRP A 95 1.99 5.93 -2.60
CA TRP A 95 3.41 5.64 -2.71
C TRP A 95 3.70 4.79 -3.95
N TYR A 96 2.98 3.68 -4.11
CA TYR A 96 3.13 2.81 -5.27
C TYR A 96 2.73 3.48 -6.59
N VAL A 97 1.71 4.33 -6.61
CA VAL A 97 1.36 5.14 -7.79
C VAL A 97 2.50 6.08 -8.14
N GLY A 98 3.07 6.81 -7.17
CA GLY A 98 4.20 7.70 -7.40
C GLY A 98 5.41 6.97 -7.98
N LEU A 99 5.71 5.79 -7.44
CA LEU A 99 6.78 4.92 -7.96
C LEU A 99 6.48 4.43 -9.37
N CYS A 100 5.28 3.91 -9.63
CA CYS A 100 4.90 3.44 -10.97
C CYS A 100 4.95 4.59 -11.99
N ALA A 101 4.42 5.76 -11.63
CA ALA A 101 4.39 6.96 -12.46
C ALA A 101 5.78 7.52 -12.79
N ALA A 102 6.76 7.36 -11.90
CA ALA A 102 8.16 7.69 -12.20
C ALA A 102 8.83 6.61 -13.06
N SER A 103 8.60 5.34 -12.71
CA SER A 103 9.28 4.19 -13.29
C SER A 103 8.90 3.92 -14.75
N ILE A 104 7.62 4.06 -15.10
CA ILE A 104 7.09 3.75 -16.44
C ILE A 104 7.71 4.70 -17.49
N PRO A 105 7.66 6.05 -17.33
CA PRO A 105 8.32 6.96 -18.26
C PRO A 105 9.83 6.77 -18.32
N SER A 106 10.50 6.47 -17.20
CA SER A 106 11.95 6.20 -17.21
C SER A 106 12.31 4.96 -18.02
N CYS A 107 11.56 3.86 -17.86
CA CYS A 107 11.70 2.68 -18.71
C CYS A 107 11.41 3.01 -20.16
N VAL A 108 10.23 3.56 -20.46
CA VAL A 108 9.82 3.84 -21.84
C VAL A 108 10.81 4.78 -22.54
N GLY A 109 11.18 5.89 -21.90
CA GLY A 109 12.09 6.87 -22.48
C GLY A 109 13.47 6.30 -22.79
N LYS A 110 14.05 5.50 -21.88
CA LYS A 110 15.35 4.86 -22.11
C LYS A 110 15.29 3.76 -23.15
N LEU A 111 14.23 2.96 -23.14
CA LEU A 111 13.99 1.93 -24.13
C LEU A 111 13.76 2.51 -25.54
N MET A 112 13.12 3.67 -25.65
CA MET A 112 12.93 4.37 -26.93
C MET A 112 14.25 4.92 -27.48
N LEU A 113 15.07 5.52 -26.62
CA LEU A 113 16.35 6.10 -27.00
C LEU A 113 17.33 5.05 -27.57
N ASP A 114 17.43 3.88 -26.95
CA ASP A 114 18.41 2.86 -27.35
C ASP A 114 18.11 2.18 -28.69
N TYR A 115 16.83 2.07 -29.03
CA TYR A 115 16.39 1.27 -30.17
C TYR A 115 15.94 2.12 -31.36
N ASN A 116 16.02 3.46 -31.25
CA ASN A 116 15.60 4.42 -32.26
C ASN A 116 14.20 4.08 -32.82
N LEU A 117 13.25 3.83 -31.92
CA LEU A 117 11.95 3.33 -32.28
C LEU A 117 10.96 4.48 -32.43
N ASP A 118 10.37 4.59 -33.61
CA ASP A 118 9.34 5.59 -33.90
C ASP A 118 8.02 5.32 -33.15
N SER A 119 7.83 4.10 -32.58
CA SER A 119 6.59 3.74 -31.88
C SER A 119 6.76 2.77 -30.71
N LEU A 120 5.91 2.93 -29.70
CA LEU A 120 5.70 1.99 -28.58
C LEU A 120 5.43 0.56 -29.04
N GLN A 121 4.67 0.40 -30.12
CA GLN A 121 4.33 -0.92 -30.63
C GLN A 121 5.56 -1.64 -31.20
N ASN A 122 6.40 -0.93 -31.94
CA ASN A 122 7.66 -1.49 -32.45
C ASN A 122 8.60 -1.82 -31.28
N ALA A 123 8.62 -1.01 -30.22
CA ALA A 123 9.36 -1.29 -29.00
C ALA A 123 8.94 -2.61 -28.37
N PHE A 124 7.64 -2.76 -28.06
CA PHE A 124 7.14 -3.99 -27.48
C PHE A 124 7.38 -5.21 -28.37
N ASN A 125 7.22 -5.07 -29.68
CA ASN A 125 7.48 -6.17 -30.61
C ASN A 125 8.96 -6.57 -30.65
N VAL A 126 9.88 -5.60 -30.69
CA VAL A 126 11.32 -5.87 -30.65
C VAL A 126 11.74 -6.51 -29.33
N PHE A 127 11.18 -6.05 -28.21
CA PHE A 127 11.46 -6.63 -26.89
C PHE A 127 10.93 -8.06 -26.74
N LEU A 128 9.73 -8.34 -27.27
CA LEU A 128 9.09 -9.63 -27.09
C LEU A 128 9.55 -10.70 -28.10
N ASN A 129 10.21 -10.31 -29.20
CA ASN A 129 10.49 -11.25 -30.28
C ASN A 129 11.82 -11.99 -30.13
N GLU A 130 12.91 -11.41 -29.60
CA GLU A 130 14.12 -12.19 -29.28
C GLU A 130 15.24 -11.45 -28.53
N LYS A 131 15.43 -10.14 -28.80
CA LYS A 131 16.60 -9.40 -28.30
C LYS A 131 16.70 -9.32 -26.77
N ALA A 132 15.57 -9.31 -26.06
CA ALA A 132 15.57 -9.23 -24.60
C ALA A 132 16.13 -10.48 -23.89
N PHE A 133 16.24 -11.61 -24.59
CA PHE A 133 16.74 -12.86 -24.03
C PHE A 133 18.20 -13.14 -24.41
N VAL A 134 18.80 -12.30 -25.24
CA VAL A 134 20.20 -12.43 -25.62
C VAL A 134 21.05 -11.82 -24.51
N SER A 135 21.97 -12.60 -23.96
CA SER A 135 23.02 -12.09 -23.07
C SER A 135 23.84 -11.06 -23.85
N GLU A 136 23.77 -9.80 -23.45
CA GLU A 136 24.59 -8.73 -24.04
C GLU A 136 26.01 -8.82 -23.48
N ASP A 137 27.02 -8.65 -24.35
CA ASP A 137 28.42 -8.62 -23.92
C ASP A 137 28.73 -7.35 -23.09
N ARG A 138 27.99 -6.26 -23.32
CA ARG A 138 28.08 -5.01 -22.55
C ARG A 138 26.70 -4.41 -22.34
N VAL A 139 26.31 -4.23 -21.08
CA VAL A 139 25.09 -3.51 -20.71
C VAL A 139 25.37 -2.01 -20.73
N PRO A 140 24.56 -1.21 -21.45
CA PRO A 140 24.67 0.25 -21.42
C PRO A 140 24.61 0.84 -20.00
N SER A 141 25.38 1.90 -19.75
CA SER A 141 25.50 2.50 -18.41
C SER A 141 24.18 3.04 -17.87
N HIS A 142 23.34 3.63 -18.73
CA HIS A 142 22.02 4.12 -18.34
C HIS A 142 21.01 3.01 -18.04
N LEU A 143 21.09 1.86 -18.73
CA LEU A 143 20.29 0.68 -18.39
C LEU A 143 20.75 0.07 -17.06
N THR A 144 22.05 0.09 -16.80
CA THR A 144 22.63 -0.34 -15.52
C THR A 144 22.14 0.55 -14.38
N PHE A 145 22.15 1.88 -14.55
CA PHE A 145 21.62 2.81 -13.56
C PHE A 145 20.12 2.59 -13.29
N LEU A 146 19.33 2.42 -14.36
CA LEU A 146 17.90 2.15 -14.22
C LEU A 146 17.67 0.83 -13.49
N PHE A 147 18.42 -0.22 -13.84
CA PHE A 147 18.40 -1.50 -13.14
C PHE A 147 18.70 -1.35 -11.65
N ILE A 148 19.76 -0.60 -11.28
CA ILE A 148 20.12 -0.36 -9.88
C ILE A 148 18.95 0.27 -9.12
N LEU A 149 18.31 1.29 -9.70
CA LEU A 149 17.15 1.94 -9.08
C LEU A 149 15.99 0.97 -8.88
N PHE A 150 15.65 0.16 -9.88
CA PHE A 150 14.57 -0.83 -9.77
C PHE A 150 14.88 -1.97 -8.80
N CYS A 151 16.13 -2.41 -8.76
CA CYS A 151 16.58 -3.45 -7.84
C CYS A 151 16.48 -2.94 -6.40
N ALA A 152 16.97 -1.72 -6.13
CA ALA A 152 16.84 -1.06 -4.84
C ALA A 152 15.38 -0.83 -4.45
N LEU A 153 14.53 -0.44 -5.40
CA LEU A 153 13.11 -0.25 -5.17
C LEU A 153 12.38 -1.57 -4.86
N SER A 154 12.76 -2.64 -5.54
CA SER A 154 12.20 -3.98 -5.31
C SER A 154 12.60 -4.51 -3.94
N ALA A 155 13.87 -4.34 -3.55
CA ALA A 155 14.35 -4.63 -2.20
C ALA A 155 13.61 -3.81 -1.13
N HIS A 156 13.41 -2.52 -1.38
CA HIS A 156 12.60 -1.65 -0.50
C HIS A 156 11.17 -2.17 -0.35
N SER A 157 10.55 -2.63 -1.43
CA SER A 157 9.20 -3.18 -1.38
C SER A 157 9.12 -4.47 -0.56
N VAL A 158 10.13 -5.35 -0.68
CA VAL A 158 10.24 -6.57 0.14
C VAL A 158 10.34 -6.23 1.62
N TRP A 159 11.26 -5.33 1.97
CA TRP A 159 11.45 -4.87 3.34
C TRP A 159 10.19 -4.21 3.92
N LEU A 160 9.51 -3.39 3.12
CA LEU A 160 8.31 -2.69 3.55
C LEU A 160 7.16 -3.65 3.85
N THR A 161 6.96 -4.69 3.03
CA THR A 161 5.92 -5.71 3.30
C THR A 161 6.30 -6.58 4.51
N TRP A 162 7.56 -6.99 4.61
CA TRP A 162 8.05 -7.78 5.75
C TRP A 162 7.89 -7.03 7.09
N SER A 163 8.28 -5.76 7.13
CA SER A 163 8.19 -4.95 8.36
C SER A 163 6.75 -4.70 8.83
N LYS A 164 5.77 -4.70 7.91
CA LYS A 164 4.36 -4.47 8.25
C LYS A 164 3.63 -5.74 8.65
N ASP A 165 3.74 -6.78 7.83
CA ASP A 165 2.87 -7.96 7.91
C ASP A 165 3.65 -9.26 8.18
N GLY A 166 4.98 -9.19 8.29
CA GLY A 166 5.84 -10.35 8.44
C GLY A 166 5.89 -11.23 7.19
N PHE A 167 5.98 -12.54 7.40
CA PHE A 167 6.04 -13.53 6.32
C PHE A 167 4.65 -13.88 5.80
N ASN A 168 4.14 -13.07 4.87
CA ASN A 168 2.86 -13.30 4.19
C ASN A 168 3.05 -13.60 2.69
N ILE A 169 1.96 -13.95 2.01
CA ILE A 169 2.01 -14.28 0.56
C ILE A 169 2.47 -13.08 -0.27
N GLU A 170 2.14 -11.86 0.15
CA GLU A 170 2.58 -10.63 -0.53
C GLU A 170 4.11 -10.46 -0.43
N PHE A 171 4.70 -10.71 0.74
CA PHE A 171 6.14 -10.73 0.96
C PHE A 171 6.81 -11.70 0.01
N PHE A 172 6.32 -12.95 -0.08
CA PHE A 172 6.88 -13.94 -1.01
C PHE A 172 6.73 -13.51 -2.46
N THR A 173 5.62 -12.85 -2.83
CA THR A 173 5.41 -12.35 -4.19
C THR A 173 6.44 -11.27 -4.54
N ARG A 174 6.68 -10.31 -3.63
CA ARG A 174 7.70 -9.26 -3.80
C ARG A 174 9.11 -9.83 -3.80
N LEU A 175 9.38 -10.83 -2.95
CA LEU A 175 10.68 -11.49 -2.85
C LEU A 175 11.00 -12.27 -4.13
N CYS A 176 10.06 -13.06 -4.65
CA CYS A 176 10.23 -13.76 -5.92
C CYS A 176 10.49 -12.77 -7.06
N PHE A 177 9.78 -11.64 -7.11
CA PHE A 177 10.04 -10.62 -8.12
C PHE A 177 11.44 -9.99 -7.97
N PHE A 178 11.86 -9.66 -6.75
CA PHE A 178 13.19 -9.15 -6.47
C PHE A 178 14.28 -10.15 -6.91
N LEU A 179 14.18 -11.41 -6.50
CA LEU A 179 15.14 -12.45 -6.86
C LEU A 179 15.20 -12.68 -8.39
N PHE A 180 14.04 -12.72 -9.06
CA PHE A 180 13.97 -12.77 -10.51
C PHE A 180 14.70 -11.58 -11.12
N PHE A 181 14.36 -10.35 -10.69
CA PHE A 181 14.93 -9.14 -11.24
C PHE A 181 16.45 -9.08 -11.02
N SER A 182 16.93 -9.37 -9.81
CA SER A 182 18.37 -9.44 -9.50
C SER A 182 19.11 -10.47 -10.36
N SER A 183 18.49 -11.62 -10.62
CA SER A 183 19.10 -12.68 -11.44
C SER A 183 19.25 -12.27 -12.91
N THR A 184 18.43 -11.33 -13.41
CA THR A 184 18.58 -10.83 -14.79
C THR A 184 19.89 -10.07 -14.99
N TYR A 185 20.43 -9.43 -13.94
CA TYR A 185 21.73 -8.80 -14.00
C TYR A 185 22.88 -9.81 -14.01
N SER A 186 22.82 -10.82 -13.16
CA SER A 186 23.82 -11.90 -13.13
C SER A 186 23.94 -12.61 -14.47
N LEU A 187 22.81 -12.80 -15.17
CA LEU A 187 22.75 -13.41 -16.50
C LEU A 187 22.94 -12.42 -17.66
N ARG A 188 23.24 -11.16 -17.36
CA ARG A 188 23.43 -10.08 -18.36
C ARG A 188 22.23 -9.91 -19.31
N CYS A 189 21.02 -10.22 -18.83
CA CYS A 189 19.75 -10.06 -19.53
C CYS A 189 18.88 -8.97 -18.87
N VAL A 190 19.51 -7.86 -18.47
CA VAL A 190 18.87 -6.73 -17.75
C VAL A 190 17.61 -6.21 -18.46
N LEU A 191 17.61 -6.23 -19.79
CA LEU A 191 16.48 -5.79 -20.60
C LEU A 191 15.21 -6.61 -20.33
N LEU A 192 15.34 -7.94 -20.15
CA LEU A 192 14.24 -8.81 -19.77
C LEU A 192 13.62 -8.37 -18.44
N GLY A 193 14.47 -8.09 -17.45
CA GLY A 193 14.04 -7.60 -16.14
C GLY A 193 13.27 -6.30 -16.25
N LEU A 194 13.81 -5.32 -16.98
CA LEU A 194 13.18 -4.01 -17.17
C LEU A 194 11.84 -4.08 -17.91
N VAL A 195 11.72 -4.91 -18.95
CA VAL A 195 10.46 -5.11 -19.68
C VAL A 195 9.42 -5.76 -18.79
N CYS A 196 9.80 -6.78 -18.00
CA CYS A 196 8.90 -7.40 -17.04
C CYS A 196 8.46 -6.41 -15.96
N ALA A 197 9.39 -5.62 -15.41
CA ALA A 197 9.10 -4.58 -14.43
C ALA A 197 8.12 -3.53 -15.00
N LEU A 198 8.31 -3.10 -16.25
CA LEU A 198 7.40 -2.18 -16.94
C LEU A 198 5.97 -2.74 -17.03
N LEU A 199 5.82 -3.98 -17.51
CA LEU A 199 4.51 -4.63 -17.63
C LEU A 199 3.81 -4.76 -16.28
N ILE A 200 4.54 -5.17 -15.25
CA ILE A 200 4.03 -5.29 -13.89
C ILE A 200 3.62 -3.92 -13.35
N ASN A 201 4.44 -2.88 -13.54
CA ASN A 201 4.16 -1.54 -13.03
C ASN A 201 2.97 -0.88 -13.73
N VAL A 202 2.76 -1.12 -15.04
CA VAL A 202 1.56 -0.63 -15.74
C VAL A 202 0.29 -1.24 -15.13
N SER A 203 0.27 -2.55 -14.90
CA SER A 203 -0.88 -3.20 -14.26
C SER A 203 -1.05 -2.72 -12.80
N SER A 204 0.04 -2.57 -12.06
CA SER A 204 0.03 -2.11 -10.67
C SER A 204 -0.46 -0.67 -10.56
N LEU A 205 -0.04 0.22 -11.46
CA LEU A 205 -0.51 1.61 -11.51
C LEU A 205 -2.04 1.67 -11.62
N CYS A 206 -2.62 0.85 -12.50
CA CYS A 206 -4.06 0.78 -12.66
C CYS A 206 -4.74 0.29 -11.37
N ALA A 207 -4.23 -0.79 -10.76
CA ALA A 207 -4.78 -1.35 -9.52
C ALA A 207 -4.74 -0.34 -8.35
N GLU A 208 -3.60 0.31 -8.13
CA GLU A 208 -3.43 1.27 -7.05
C GLU A 208 -4.25 2.54 -7.28
N THR A 209 -4.36 2.99 -8.54
CA THR A 209 -5.23 4.11 -8.92
C THR A 209 -6.70 3.77 -8.62
N THR A 210 -7.14 2.55 -8.94
CA THR A 210 -8.47 2.07 -8.56
C THR A 210 -8.65 2.08 -7.04
N ARG A 211 -7.67 1.62 -6.25
CA ARG A 211 -7.72 1.64 -4.79
C ARG A 211 -7.89 3.05 -4.24
N ILE A 212 -7.13 4.02 -4.76
CA ILE A 212 -7.23 5.43 -4.38
C ILE A 212 -8.65 5.93 -4.62
N PHE A 213 -9.21 5.75 -5.82
CA PHE A 213 -10.57 6.19 -6.14
C PHE A 213 -11.63 5.49 -5.29
N CYS A 214 -11.47 4.20 -5.00
CA CYS A 214 -12.37 3.46 -4.11
C CYS A 214 -12.36 4.01 -2.67
N ILE A 215 -11.17 4.31 -2.14
CA ILE A 215 -11.03 4.90 -0.81
C ILE A 215 -11.66 6.30 -0.77
N LEU A 216 -11.41 7.13 -1.78
CA LEU A 216 -12.00 8.47 -1.87
C LEU A 216 -13.53 8.41 -1.98
N ASN A 217 -14.07 7.48 -2.76
CA ASN A 217 -15.52 7.26 -2.88
C ASN A 217 -16.19 6.79 -1.57
N SER A 218 -15.42 6.19 -0.65
CA SER A 218 -15.94 5.78 0.66
C SER A 218 -16.26 6.95 1.59
N LYS A 219 -15.69 8.13 1.35
CA LYS A 219 -15.94 9.34 2.15
C LYS A 219 -17.24 10.01 1.70
N ARG A 220 -18.19 10.21 2.62
CA ARG A 220 -19.52 10.81 2.33
C ARG A 220 -19.42 12.18 1.64
N SER A 221 -18.43 12.99 2.02
CA SER A 221 -18.21 14.34 1.44
C SER A 221 -17.65 14.33 0.02
N LEU A 222 -16.95 13.27 -0.40
CA LEU A 222 -16.33 13.15 -1.74
C LEU A 222 -17.07 12.16 -2.64
N ARG A 223 -18.19 11.62 -2.17
CA ARG A 223 -18.98 10.62 -2.89
C ARG A 223 -19.72 11.29 -4.05
N THR A 224 -19.08 11.33 -5.20
CA THR A 224 -19.69 11.71 -6.47
C THR A 224 -19.87 10.49 -7.36
N TYR A 225 -20.90 10.50 -8.19
CA TYR A 225 -21.11 9.42 -9.17
C TYR A 225 -19.91 9.27 -10.10
N SER A 226 -19.25 10.38 -10.48
CA SER A 226 -18.08 10.39 -11.35
C SER A 226 -16.90 9.59 -10.79
N VAL A 227 -16.56 9.75 -9.50
CA VAL A 227 -15.45 9.01 -8.87
C VAL A 227 -15.71 7.50 -8.88
N LYS A 228 -16.96 7.08 -8.69
CA LYS A 228 -17.35 5.67 -8.78
C LYS A 228 -17.12 5.11 -10.18
N TYR A 229 -17.59 5.80 -11.23
CA TYR A 229 -17.37 5.38 -12.62
C TYR A 229 -15.88 5.35 -13.00
N ILE A 230 -15.12 6.35 -12.59
CA ILE A 230 -13.66 6.39 -12.78
C ILE A 230 -13.00 5.17 -12.12
N SER A 231 -13.41 4.80 -10.90
CA SER A 231 -12.85 3.60 -10.26
C SER A 231 -13.14 2.32 -11.05
N TYR A 232 -14.34 2.15 -11.60
CA TYR A 232 -14.66 0.99 -12.45
C TYR A 232 -13.87 1.00 -13.75
N LEU A 233 -13.69 2.17 -14.38
CA LEU A 233 -12.90 2.31 -15.59
C LEU A 233 -11.45 1.85 -15.36
N PHE A 234 -10.80 2.37 -14.31
CA PHE A 234 -9.44 1.94 -13.95
C PHE A 234 -9.37 0.47 -13.54
N PHE A 235 -10.42 -0.07 -12.89
CA PHE A 235 -10.48 -1.49 -12.55
C PHE A 235 -10.56 -2.37 -13.80
N MET A 236 -11.38 -2.00 -14.79
CA MET A 236 -11.46 -2.70 -16.06
C MET A 236 -10.12 -2.64 -16.81
N LEU A 237 -9.49 -1.46 -16.83
CA LEU A 237 -8.16 -1.29 -17.41
C LEU A 237 -7.13 -2.19 -16.70
N TYR A 238 -7.15 -2.24 -15.36
CA TYR A 238 -6.33 -3.15 -14.58
C TYR A 238 -6.54 -4.61 -14.99
N CYS A 239 -7.80 -5.08 -15.08
CA CYS A 239 -8.10 -6.44 -15.49
C CYS A 239 -7.57 -6.76 -16.90
N ILE A 240 -7.70 -5.82 -17.84
CA ILE A 240 -7.20 -5.96 -19.22
C ILE A 240 -5.67 -6.03 -19.22
N CYS A 241 -4.99 -5.06 -18.58
CA CYS A 241 -3.53 -5.02 -18.50
C CYS A 241 -2.96 -6.25 -17.79
N TRP A 242 -3.57 -6.66 -16.68
CA TRP A 242 -3.18 -7.85 -15.93
C TRP A 242 -3.35 -9.12 -16.77
N SER A 243 -4.49 -9.27 -17.47
CA SER A 243 -4.74 -10.45 -18.32
C SER A 243 -3.79 -10.49 -19.51
N ALA A 244 -3.56 -9.36 -20.17
CA ALA A 244 -2.59 -9.26 -21.25
C ALA A 244 -1.17 -9.62 -20.77
N ALA A 245 -0.75 -9.11 -19.60
CA ALA A 245 0.55 -9.44 -19.02
C ALA A 245 0.64 -10.92 -18.62
N PHE A 246 -0.23 -11.39 -17.73
CA PHE A 246 -0.06 -12.68 -17.04
C PHE A 246 -0.72 -13.86 -17.75
N LEU A 247 -1.77 -13.68 -18.56
CA LEU A 247 -2.37 -14.81 -19.29
C LEU A 247 -1.79 -14.97 -20.69
N TYR A 248 -1.28 -13.89 -21.27
CA TYR A 248 -0.75 -13.91 -22.64
C TYR A 248 0.78 -13.73 -22.69
N ILE A 249 1.31 -12.57 -22.28
CA ILE A 249 2.73 -12.23 -22.49
C ILE A 249 3.65 -13.13 -21.66
N PHE A 250 3.40 -13.29 -20.36
CA PHE A 250 4.27 -14.06 -19.47
C PHE A 250 4.37 -15.54 -19.89
N PRO A 251 3.26 -16.28 -20.11
CA PRO A 251 3.33 -17.67 -20.54
C PRO A 251 3.95 -17.84 -21.93
N ALA A 252 3.48 -17.06 -22.91
CA ALA A 252 3.86 -17.25 -24.30
C ALA A 252 5.28 -16.77 -24.60
N ARG A 253 5.73 -15.69 -23.95
CA ARG A 253 6.99 -15.01 -24.29
C ARG A 253 8.04 -15.10 -23.20
N VAL A 254 7.69 -14.95 -21.92
CA VAL A 254 8.69 -14.88 -20.83
C VAL A 254 9.06 -16.27 -20.31
N LEU A 255 8.08 -17.05 -19.84
CA LEU A 255 8.29 -18.37 -19.26
C LEU A 255 8.83 -19.36 -20.29
N ARG A 256 8.21 -19.42 -21.48
CA ARG A 256 8.67 -20.31 -22.54
C ARG A 256 10.13 -20.05 -22.93
N ARG A 257 10.53 -18.78 -23.04
CA ARG A 257 11.88 -18.40 -23.50
C ARG A 257 12.94 -18.58 -22.42
N THR A 258 12.62 -18.29 -21.16
CA THR A 258 13.55 -18.49 -20.03
C THR A 258 13.94 -19.95 -19.83
N ILE A 259 13.04 -20.90 -20.14
CA ILE A 259 13.35 -22.34 -20.15
C ILE A 259 14.33 -22.71 -21.27
N THR A 260 14.19 -22.09 -22.44
CA THR A 260 15.05 -22.35 -23.60
C THR A 260 16.35 -21.53 -23.62
N MET A 261 16.59 -20.74 -22.57
CA MET A 261 17.77 -19.87 -22.51
C MET A 261 19.02 -20.72 -22.32
N HIS A 262 19.89 -20.73 -23.33
CA HIS A 262 21.16 -21.42 -23.26
C HIS A 262 22.21 -20.55 -22.59
N VAL A 263 22.87 -21.11 -21.58
CA VAL A 263 23.97 -20.48 -20.88
C VAL A 263 25.29 -20.90 -21.55
N LYS A 264 26.14 -19.93 -21.88
CA LYS A 264 27.45 -20.19 -22.51
C LYS A 264 28.49 -20.69 -21.49
N VAL A 265 28.39 -20.24 -20.24
CA VAL A 265 29.37 -20.51 -19.19
C VAL A 265 28.73 -21.36 -18.09
N PRO A 266 29.30 -22.54 -17.74
CA PRO A 266 28.73 -23.40 -16.68
C PRO A 266 28.55 -22.69 -15.33
N GLU A 267 29.37 -21.67 -15.04
CA GLU A 267 29.29 -20.87 -13.81
C GLU A 267 27.95 -20.13 -13.67
N ASP A 268 27.24 -19.77 -14.76
CA ASP A 268 25.98 -19.02 -14.66
C ASP A 268 24.75 -19.94 -14.48
N VAL A 269 24.92 -21.27 -14.48
CA VAL A 269 23.81 -22.24 -14.30
C VAL A 269 23.00 -22.00 -13.02
N PRO A 270 23.60 -21.74 -11.84
CA PRO A 270 22.85 -21.44 -10.62
C PRO A 270 21.98 -20.18 -10.76
N ALA A 271 22.50 -19.13 -11.43
CA ALA A 271 21.74 -17.90 -11.66
C ALA A 271 20.56 -18.14 -12.60
N LEU A 272 20.70 -19.02 -13.61
CA LEU A 272 19.59 -19.41 -14.48
C LEU A 272 18.52 -20.22 -13.72
N VAL A 273 18.94 -21.13 -12.83
CA VAL A 273 18.01 -21.90 -11.98
C VAL A 273 17.25 -20.96 -11.05
N LEU A 274 17.94 -20.01 -10.40
CA LEU A 274 17.32 -19.02 -9.53
C LEU A 274 16.35 -18.12 -10.31
N LEU A 275 16.75 -17.63 -11.49
CA LEU A 275 15.89 -16.85 -12.38
C LEU A 275 14.59 -17.60 -12.68
N ASN A 276 14.68 -18.85 -13.14
CA ASN A 276 13.52 -19.65 -13.49
C ASN A 276 12.65 -19.95 -12.27
N ALA A 277 13.24 -20.39 -11.15
CA ALA A 277 12.49 -20.69 -9.93
C ALA A 277 11.76 -19.45 -9.39
N ALA A 278 12.45 -18.31 -9.34
CA ALA A 278 11.87 -17.05 -8.88
C ALA A 278 10.77 -16.55 -9.82
N LEU A 279 10.95 -16.66 -11.14
CA LEU A 279 9.96 -16.29 -12.13
C LEU A 279 8.70 -17.17 -12.05
N TRP A 280 8.85 -18.49 -11.95
CA TRP A 280 7.73 -19.42 -11.80
C TRP A 280 7.01 -19.23 -10.46
N GLY A 281 7.75 -19.00 -9.37
CA GLY A 281 7.19 -18.68 -8.06
C GLY A 281 6.38 -17.38 -8.12
N PHE A 282 6.96 -16.31 -8.68
CA PHE A 282 6.27 -15.05 -8.88
C PHE A 282 5.00 -15.22 -9.73
N PHE A 283 5.10 -15.90 -10.86
CA PHE A 283 3.98 -16.14 -11.77
C PHE A 283 2.82 -16.89 -11.08
N SER A 284 3.15 -17.97 -10.36
CA SER A 284 2.16 -18.79 -9.65
C SER A 284 1.45 -17.99 -8.55
N LEU A 285 2.20 -17.18 -7.80
CA LEU A 285 1.65 -16.29 -6.77
C LEU A 285 0.75 -15.20 -7.39
N GLN A 286 1.12 -14.67 -8.55
CA GLN A 286 0.28 -13.70 -9.28
C GLN A 286 -1.03 -14.32 -9.78
N LEU A 287 -0.98 -15.55 -10.32
CA LEU A 287 -2.19 -16.28 -10.70
C LEU A 287 -3.08 -16.59 -9.49
N PHE A 288 -2.49 -16.92 -8.35
CA PHE A 288 -3.24 -17.12 -7.10
C PHE A 288 -3.99 -15.86 -6.67
N TRP A 289 -3.40 -14.68 -6.88
CA TRP A 289 -3.99 -13.36 -6.60
C TRP A 289 -4.73 -12.73 -7.79
N ALA A 290 -4.99 -13.48 -8.86
CA ALA A 290 -5.71 -12.97 -10.01
C ALA A 290 -7.05 -12.31 -9.60
N PRO A 291 -7.47 -11.22 -10.25
CA PRO A 291 -8.75 -10.58 -9.94
C PRO A 291 -9.92 -11.56 -10.00
N ALA A 292 -9.87 -12.50 -10.96
CA ALA A 292 -10.84 -13.57 -11.12
C ALA A 292 -10.80 -14.60 -9.97
N SER A 293 -9.62 -15.05 -9.53
CA SER A 293 -9.51 -16.02 -8.43
C SER A 293 -10.02 -15.42 -7.12
N VAL A 294 -9.68 -14.16 -6.85
CA VAL A 294 -10.17 -13.43 -5.66
C VAL A 294 -11.68 -13.25 -5.73
N ALA A 295 -12.23 -12.88 -6.89
CA ALA A 295 -13.67 -12.77 -7.09
C ALA A 295 -14.39 -14.11 -6.87
N VAL A 296 -13.89 -15.20 -7.44
CA VAL A 296 -14.45 -16.56 -7.27
C VAL A 296 -14.42 -16.96 -5.80
N ARG A 297 -13.28 -16.83 -5.12
CA ARG A 297 -13.15 -17.13 -3.68
C ARG A 297 -14.14 -16.32 -2.84
N HIS A 298 -14.34 -15.05 -3.18
CA HIS A 298 -15.30 -14.20 -2.49
C HIS A 298 -16.76 -14.61 -2.77
N LEU A 299 -17.07 -15.17 -3.95
CA LEU A 299 -18.39 -15.70 -4.28
C LEU A 299 -18.66 -17.06 -3.63
N THR A 300 -17.65 -17.94 -3.55
CA THR A 300 -17.80 -19.28 -2.95
C THR A 300 -17.86 -19.23 -1.42
N CYS A 301 -17.05 -18.38 -0.77
CA CYS A 301 -17.08 -18.21 0.69
C CYS A 301 -18.26 -17.37 1.20
N ARG A 302 -19.22 -17.01 0.34
CA ARG A 302 -20.25 -15.98 0.60
C ARG A 302 -21.53 -16.50 1.26
N VAL A 303 -21.55 -17.71 1.80
CA VAL A 303 -22.70 -18.23 2.54
C VAL A 303 -22.87 -17.43 3.84
N GLY A 304 -23.66 -16.33 3.80
CA GLY A 304 -24.16 -15.63 4.99
C GLY A 304 -23.78 -14.16 5.22
N ARG A 305 -23.02 -13.48 4.34
CA ARG A 305 -22.66 -12.04 4.54
C ARG A 305 -23.37 -11.10 3.56
N ARG A 306 -23.94 -10.00 4.09
CA ARG A 306 -24.56 -8.87 3.36
C ARG A 306 -23.75 -8.47 2.12
N ARG A 307 -24.45 -8.03 1.06
CA ARG A 307 -23.91 -7.43 -0.19
C ARG A 307 -22.81 -6.39 0.09
N GLN A 308 -21.57 -6.82 0.30
CA GLN A 308 -20.39 -5.96 0.17
C GLN A 308 -20.06 -5.82 -1.33
N ASP A 309 -19.63 -4.64 -1.76
CA ASP A 309 -19.24 -4.39 -3.14
C ASP A 309 -18.10 -5.34 -3.54
N LEU A 310 -18.28 -6.14 -4.59
CA LEU A 310 -17.28 -7.09 -5.10
C LEU A 310 -15.92 -6.41 -5.35
N LEU A 311 -15.97 -5.17 -5.84
CA LEU A 311 -14.79 -4.35 -6.10
C LEU A 311 -13.93 -4.15 -4.84
N ASN A 312 -14.55 -3.87 -3.69
CA ASN A 312 -13.82 -3.69 -2.44
C ASN A 312 -13.16 -4.99 -1.97
N ALA A 313 -13.82 -6.13 -2.18
CA ALA A 313 -13.29 -7.44 -1.80
C ALA A 313 -12.07 -7.83 -2.66
N VAL A 314 -12.10 -7.52 -3.96
CA VAL A 314 -10.97 -7.79 -4.86
C VAL A 314 -9.78 -6.89 -4.56
N LEU A 315 -10.03 -5.61 -4.28
CA LEU A 315 -8.96 -4.62 -4.11
C LEU A 315 -8.34 -4.61 -2.71
N PHE A 316 -9.09 -4.99 -1.67
CA PHE A 316 -8.66 -4.89 -0.26
C PHE A 316 -8.80 -6.21 0.52
N PRO A 317 -8.14 -7.30 0.08
CA PRO A 317 -8.25 -8.60 0.73
C PRO A 317 -7.79 -8.58 2.19
N ALA A 318 -6.68 -7.89 2.49
CA ALA A 318 -6.15 -7.75 3.86
C ALA A 318 -7.10 -6.96 4.76
N ARG A 319 -7.76 -5.93 4.22
CA ARG A 319 -8.72 -5.11 4.97
C ARG A 319 -9.91 -5.93 5.44
N ASP A 320 -10.41 -6.83 4.59
CA ASP A 320 -11.54 -7.67 4.95
C ASP A 320 -11.18 -8.69 6.04
N ALA A 321 -9.93 -9.20 6.05
CA ALA A 321 -9.43 -10.05 7.12
C ALA A 321 -9.37 -9.30 8.46
N VAL A 322 -8.74 -8.12 8.49
CA VAL A 322 -8.65 -7.28 9.69
C VAL A 322 -10.04 -6.84 10.18
N LEU A 323 -10.93 -6.44 9.27
CA LEU A 323 -12.30 -6.08 9.62
C LEU A 323 -13.10 -7.28 10.14
N ALA A 324 -12.86 -8.48 9.60
CA ALA A 324 -13.48 -9.71 10.10
C ALA A 324 -12.99 -10.04 11.51
N GLU A 325 -11.69 -9.90 11.77
CA GLU A 325 -11.10 -10.10 13.10
C GLU A 325 -11.62 -9.09 14.11
N LEU A 326 -11.65 -7.80 13.76
CA LEU A 326 -12.21 -6.76 14.63
C LEU A 326 -13.70 -7.00 14.93
N ARG A 327 -14.47 -7.51 13.97
CA ARG A 327 -15.87 -7.91 14.19
C ARG A 327 -15.97 -9.12 15.12
N ALA A 328 -15.12 -10.12 14.93
CA ALA A 328 -15.06 -11.30 15.80
C ALA A 328 -14.69 -10.91 17.22
N LEU A 329 -13.69 -10.05 17.40
CA LEU A 329 -13.28 -9.52 18.69
C LEU A 329 -14.40 -8.72 19.35
N ARG A 330 -15.07 -7.83 18.60
CA ARG A 330 -16.24 -7.07 19.10
C ARG A 330 -17.36 -8.02 19.55
N ASN A 331 -17.63 -9.08 18.80
CA ASN A 331 -18.66 -10.05 19.17
C ASN A 331 -18.28 -10.84 20.43
N ARG A 332 -17.00 -11.24 20.58
CA ARG A 332 -16.51 -11.87 21.81
C ARG A 332 -16.61 -10.96 23.02
N VAL A 333 -16.29 -9.67 22.87
CA VAL A 333 -16.46 -8.67 23.94
C VAL A 333 -17.93 -8.55 24.32
N ARG A 334 -18.84 -8.43 23.34
CA ARG A 334 -20.28 -8.39 23.60
C ARG A 334 -20.82 -9.66 24.25
N GLN A 335 -20.31 -10.83 23.86
CA GLN A 335 -20.67 -12.09 24.49
C GLN A 335 -20.21 -12.13 25.94
N ARG A 336 -18.97 -11.72 26.23
CA ARG A 336 -18.47 -11.61 27.61
C ARG A 336 -19.27 -10.61 28.44
N GLU A 337 -19.65 -9.47 27.87
CA GLU A 337 -20.53 -8.50 28.52
C GLU A 337 -21.91 -9.12 28.82
N ALA A 338 -22.50 -9.85 27.87
CA ALA A 338 -23.78 -10.53 28.05
C ALA A 338 -23.71 -11.66 29.10
N GLU A 339 -22.63 -12.45 29.10
CA GLU A 339 -22.38 -13.52 30.08
C GLU A 339 -22.13 -12.95 31.48
N GLN A 340 -21.40 -11.84 31.61
CA GLN A 340 -21.20 -11.15 32.89
C GLN A 340 -22.50 -10.53 33.43
N LEU A 341 -23.40 -10.08 32.53
CA LEU A 341 -24.72 -9.56 32.91
C LEU A 341 -25.71 -10.67 33.28
N HIS A 342 -25.50 -11.92 32.84
CA HIS A 342 -26.46 -13.01 33.03
C HIS A 342 -26.61 -13.52 34.49
N PRO A 343 -25.55 -13.66 35.32
CA PRO A 343 -25.70 -14.07 36.72
C PRO A 343 -26.13 -12.93 37.65
N LEU A 344 -25.90 -11.66 37.27
CA LEU A 344 -26.34 -10.50 38.04
C LEU A 344 -27.82 -10.15 37.80
N ASN A 345 -28.42 -10.58 36.68
CA ASN A 345 -29.80 -10.21 36.30
C ASN A 345 -30.92 -11.02 36.96
N VAL A 346 -30.66 -12.18 37.59
CA VAL A 346 -31.76 -12.89 38.28
C VAL A 346 -32.06 -12.24 39.64
N HIS A 347 -31.07 -11.62 40.29
CA HIS A 347 -31.28 -10.94 41.58
C HIS A 347 -31.40 -9.41 41.47
N ASN A 348 -30.74 -8.78 40.48
CA ASN A 348 -30.77 -7.32 40.34
C ASN A 348 -31.82 -6.78 39.38
N PHE A 349 -32.60 -7.60 38.65
CA PHE A 349 -33.66 -7.06 37.77
C PHE A 349 -34.72 -6.31 38.58
N THR A 350 -35.07 -6.82 39.76
CA THR A 350 -36.02 -6.17 40.69
C THR A 350 -35.45 -4.88 41.30
N GLU A 351 -34.14 -4.82 41.55
CA GLU A 351 -33.46 -3.67 42.14
C GLU A 351 -33.10 -2.59 41.09
N GLN A 352 -32.67 -2.99 39.89
CA GLN A 352 -32.46 -2.10 38.75
C GLN A 352 -33.78 -1.53 38.23
N GLN A 353 -34.88 -2.27 38.26
CA GLN A 353 -36.19 -1.71 37.89
C GLN A 353 -36.66 -0.66 38.91
N ARG A 354 -36.37 -0.84 40.21
CA ARG A 354 -36.56 0.19 41.25
C ARG A 354 -35.63 1.40 41.06
N LEU A 355 -34.35 1.18 40.76
CA LEU A 355 -33.39 2.25 40.52
C LEU A 355 -33.63 2.98 39.18
N GLN A 356 -34.14 2.32 38.14
CA GLN A 356 -34.54 2.96 36.88
C GLN A 356 -35.81 3.78 37.05
N LEU A 357 -36.77 3.33 37.86
CA LEU A 357 -37.93 4.16 38.25
C LEU A 357 -37.49 5.39 39.05
N ALA A 358 -36.54 5.24 39.98
CA ALA A 358 -35.95 6.36 40.73
C ALA A 358 -35.08 7.28 39.84
N HIS A 359 -34.31 6.73 38.89
CA HIS A 359 -33.47 7.50 37.98
C HIS A 359 -34.30 8.19 36.88
N ASN A 360 -35.40 7.60 36.42
CA ASN A 360 -36.31 8.26 35.49
C ASN A 360 -37.11 9.37 36.19
N ALA A 361 -37.46 9.19 37.47
CA ALA A 361 -37.94 10.28 38.31
C ALA A 361 -36.87 11.39 38.44
N SER A 362 -35.59 11.03 38.63
CA SER A 362 -34.44 11.96 38.69
C SER A 362 -34.13 12.66 37.36
N LYS A 363 -34.32 12.01 36.20
CA LYS A 363 -34.13 12.65 34.89
C LYS A 363 -35.22 13.67 34.61
N ASN A 364 -36.45 13.40 35.03
CA ASN A 364 -37.55 14.36 34.92
C ASN A 364 -37.35 15.56 35.86
N THR A 365 -36.85 15.34 37.08
CA THR A 365 -36.51 16.45 37.99
C THR A 365 -35.30 17.24 37.46
N LEU A 366 -34.25 16.59 36.97
CA LEU A 366 -33.09 17.26 36.37
C LEU A 366 -33.48 18.09 35.13
N PHE A 367 -34.37 17.56 34.29
CA PHE A 367 -34.91 18.29 33.14
C PHE A 367 -35.77 19.49 33.55
N GLN A 368 -36.57 19.36 34.61
CA GLN A 368 -37.31 20.49 35.19
C GLN A 368 -36.38 21.53 35.81
N THR A 369 -35.33 21.12 36.52
CA THR A 369 -34.32 22.02 37.09
C THR A 369 -33.58 22.78 35.99
N ILE A 370 -33.19 22.11 34.90
CA ILE A 370 -32.55 22.77 33.75
C ILE A 370 -33.51 23.80 33.11
N LYS A 371 -34.80 23.46 32.95
CA LYS A 371 -35.81 24.42 32.47
C LYS A 371 -35.98 25.62 33.40
N CYS A 372 -36.03 25.40 34.71
CA CYS A 372 -36.12 26.48 35.71
C CYS A 372 -34.87 27.38 35.67
N VAL A 373 -33.67 26.80 35.63
CA VAL A 373 -32.41 27.55 35.53
C VAL A 373 -32.36 28.37 34.23
N MET A 374 -32.81 27.81 33.10
CA MET A 374 -32.90 28.53 31.84
C MET A 374 -33.91 29.70 31.89
N ALA A 375 -35.05 29.52 32.57
CA ALA A 375 -36.04 30.57 32.77
C ALA A 375 -35.49 31.70 33.65
N ILE A 376 -34.85 31.37 34.77
CA ILE A 376 -34.19 32.35 35.67
C ILE A 376 -33.09 33.10 34.92
N LYS A 377 -32.25 32.41 34.14
CA LYS A 377 -31.20 33.03 33.34
C LYS A 377 -31.75 34.02 32.30
N ARG A 378 -32.87 33.67 31.63
CA ARG A 378 -33.57 34.59 30.71
C ARG A 378 -34.14 35.81 31.44
N GLN A 379 -34.71 35.62 32.63
CA GLN A 379 -35.26 36.71 33.42
C GLN A 379 -34.18 37.66 33.94
N LEU A 380 -33.04 37.13 34.40
CA LEU A 380 -31.88 37.92 34.80
C LEU A 380 -31.29 38.71 33.63
N LYS A 381 -31.22 38.11 32.43
CA LYS A 381 -30.78 38.81 31.22
C LYS A 381 -31.68 40.01 30.91
N ARG A 382 -33.00 39.82 30.91
CA ARG A 382 -33.97 40.92 30.71
C ARG A 382 -33.85 42.03 31.75
N ARG A 383 -33.58 41.68 33.02
CA ARG A 383 -33.36 42.67 34.08
C ARG A 383 -32.07 43.47 33.88
N ARG A 384 -31.00 42.86 33.37
CA ARG A 384 -29.75 43.56 33.04
C ARG A 384 -29.94 44.51 31.86
N GLU A 385 -30.56 44.04 30.78
CA GLU A 385 -30.88 44.86 29.61
C GLU A 385 -31.78 46.06 29.99
N LYS A 386 -32.78 45.85 30.87
CA LYS A 386 -33.62 46.95 31.36
C LYS A 386 -32.84 47.97 32.19
N LYS A 387 -31.93 47.53 33.07
CA LYS A 387 -31.09 48.43 33.86
C LYS A 387 -30.10 49.22 32.99
N GLU A 388 -29.52 48.59 31.98
CA GLU A 388 -28.65 49.26 31.01
C GLU A 388 -29.44 50.31 30.23
N ALA A 389 -30.65 49.99 29.76
CA ALA A 389 -31.53 50.95 29.10
C ALA A 389 -31.95 52.12 30.02
N GLU A 390 -32.26 51.85 31.30
CA GLU A 390 -32.55 52.89 32.29
C GLU A 390 -31.33 53.79 32.57
N THR A 391 -30.13 53.21 32.61
CA THR A 391 -28.87 53.96 32.83
C THR A 391 -28.54 54.87 31.64
N ILE A 392 -28.73 54.36 30.41
CA ILE A 392 -28.57 55.14 29.18
C ILE A 392 -29.63 56.25 29.11
N ALA A 393 -30.87 55.97 29.51
CA ALA A 393 -31.92 56.99 29.56
C ALA A 393 -31.59 58.08 30.59
N SER A 394 -31.08 57.73 31.77
CA SER A 394 -30.68 58.73 32.78
C SER A 394 -29.49 59.57 32.33
N SER A 395 -28.49 58.99 31.63
CA SER A 395 -27.34 59.77 31.14
C SER A 395 -27.76 60.76 30.05
N ILE A 396 -28.67 60.36 29.15
CA ILE A 396 -29.22 61.26 28.12
C ILE A 396 -29.99 62.43 28.75
N VAL A 397 -30.77 62.16 29.81
CA VAL A 397 -31.49 63.23 30.53
C VAL A 397 -30.52 64.18 31.23
N GLU A 398 -29.45 63.68 31.87
CA GLU A 398 -28.43 64.55 32.47
C GLU A 398 -27.68 65.40 31.43
N ASP A 399 -27.38 64.86 30.25
CA ASP A 399 -26.74 65.61 29.17
C ASP A 399 -27.67 66.68 28.58
N LEU A 400 -28.99 66.42 28.51
CA LEU A 400 -29.99 67.40 28.07
C LEU A 400 -30.22 68.53 29.09
N VAL A 401 -30.02 68.30 30.39
CA VAL A 401 -30.14 69.34 31.44
C VAL A 401 -28.92 70.27 31.48
N LYS A 402 -27.78 69.85 30.93
CA LYS A 402 -26.55 70.65 30.84
C LYS A 402 -26.47 71.56 29.60
N LEU A 403 -27.36 71.34 28.63
CA LEU A 403 -27.60 72.22 27.47
C LEU A 403 -28.63 73.29 27.84
#